data_AF-A0AAX3X3U2-F1
#
_entry.id   AF-A0AAX3X3U2-F1
#
_cell.length_a   1.000
_cell.length_b   1.000
_cell.length_c   1.000
_cell.angle_alpha   90.00
_cell.angle_beta   90.00
_cell.angle_gamma   90.00
#
_symmetry.space_group_name_H-M   'P 1'
#
loop_
_entity.id
_entity.type
_entity.pdbx_description
1 polymer ?
#
loop_
_entity_poly.entity_id
_entity_poly.type
_entity_poly.pdbx_seq_one_letter_code
_entity_poly.pdbx_strand_id
1 'polypeptide(L)'
;MMKNKKRFKKTNNRVVHGKTPEERFKEIRGMTIEEWNEQQFKAKTGMTPDEWYINEAKSTTPFDFIKERYGTVTEDDIKLVKDLQLLGLKDDVIYVLLDHVAIVSRIGMVHLLVKEIGENWFNEKIFTIEKAISYVREQQKKYM
;
A
#
# COMPACT_ATOMS: atom_id res chain seq x y z
N MET A 1 -22.12 16.03 40.57
CA MET A 1 -20.92 15.84 39.73
C MET A 1 -20.09 14.69 40.33
N MET A 2 -20.10 13.50 39.72
CA MET A 2 -19.03 12.93 38.86
C MET A 2 -17.78 12.53 39.69
N LYS A 3 -17.25 11.30 39.71
CA LYS A 3 -17.15 10.25 38.68
C LYS A 3 -17.03 8.84 39.30
N ASN A 4 -17.87 7.90 38.86
CA ASN A 4 -17.67 6.46 39.04
C ASN A 4 -16.45 6.01 38.21
N LYS A 5 -15.33 5.66 38.85
CA LYS A 5 -14.21 4.96 38.22
C LYS A 5 -14.61 3.50 38.01
N LYS A 6 -15.27 3.20 36.89
CA LYS A 6 -15.48 1.83 36.42
C LYS A 6 -14.11 1.20 36.14
N ARG A 7 -13.75 0.20 36.96
CA ARG A 7 -12.63 -0.73 36.76
C ARG A 7 -12.76 -1.38 35.39
N PHE A 8 -11.84 -1.05 34.47
CA PHE A 8 -11.67 -1.82 33.25
C PHE A 8 -11.10 -3.20 33.62
N LYS A 9 -11.92 -4.25 33.43
CA LYS A 9 -11.47 -5.65 33.51
C LYS A 9 -10.53 -5.91 32.33
N LYS A 10 -9.25 -6.21 32.61
CA LYS A 10 -8.32 -6.78 31.63
C LYS A 10 -8.80 -8.18 31.24
N THR A 11 -9.46 -8.30 30.11
CA THR A 11 -9.67 -9.58 29.43
C THR A 11 -8.49 -9.83 28.51
N ASN A 12 -7.80 -10.95 28.71
CA ASN A 12 -6.75 -11.57 27.86
C ASN A 12 -6.46 -10.85 26.51
N ASN A 13 -5.63 -9.83 26.54
CA ASN A 13 -5.06 -9.20 25.34
C ASN A 13 -3.94 -10.11 24.81
N ARG A 14 -4.26 -11.15 24.03
CA ARG A 14 -3.35 -11.55 22.95
C ARG A 14 -3.47 -10.47 21.89
N VAL A 15 -2.70 -9.40 22.03
CA VAL A 15 -2.60 -8.40 20.98
C VAL A 15 -1.96 -9.11 19.79
N VAL A 16 -2.74 -9.39 18.76
CA VAL A 16 -2.18 -9.78 17.46
C VAL A 16 -1.47 -8.53 16.95
N HIS A 17 -0.18 -8.42 17.22
CA HIS A 17 0.67 -7.42 16.59
C HIS A 17 0.82 -7.85 15.13
N GLY A 18 -0.09 -7.38 14.27
CA GLY A 18 0.12 -7.49 12.83
C GLY A 18 1.40 -6.71 12.44
N LYS A 19 2.01 -7.11 11.32
CA LYS A 19 3.34 -6.63 10.91
C LYS A 19 3.37 -5.11 10.77
N THR A 20 4.49 -4.50 11.13
CA THR A 20 4.71 -3.08 10.88
C THR A 20 4.88 -2.80 9.38
N PRO A 21 4.65 -1.56 8.91
CA PRO A 21 4.90 -1.22 7.51
C PRO A 21 6.33 -1.54 7.05
N GLU A 22 7.33 -1.31 7.89
CA GLU A 22 8.74 -1.66 7.62
C GLU A 22 8.92 -3.18 7.43
N GLU A 23 8.37 -3.99 8.34
CA GLU A 23 8.44 -5.45 8.26
C GLU A 23 7.78 -5.98 6.98
N ARG A 24 6.63 -5.41 6.59
CA ARG A 24 5.95 -5.78 5.35
C ARG A 24 6.71 -5.30 4.12
N PHE A 25 7.29 -4.10 4.17
CA PHE A 25 8.11 -3.60 3.08
C PHE A 25 9.29 -4.55 2.83
N LYS A 26 9.99 -4.96 3.90
CA LYS A 26 11.08 -5.93 3.81
C LYS A 26 10.63 -7.30 3.31
N GLU A 27 9.46 -7.77 3.72
CA GLU A 27 8.89 -9.03 3.22
C GLU A 27 8.56 -8.95 1.72
N ILE A 28 7.97 -7.85 1.27
CA ILE A 28 7.50 -7.67 -0.12
C ILE A 28 8.66 -7.36 -1.06
N ARG A 29 9.61 -6.52 -0.64
CA ARG A 29 10.70 -6.01 -1.48
C ARG A 29 12.04 -6.71 -1.24
N GLY A 30 12.17 -7.50 -0.17
CA GLY A 30 13.42 -8.15 0.21
C GLY A 30 14.47 -7.21 0.83
N MET A 31 14.12 -5.95 1.10
CA MET A 31 15.03 -4.91 1.61
C MET A 31 14.30 -3.89 2.48
N THR A 32 15.02 -3.17 3.34
CA THR A 32 14.41 -2.14 4.21
C THR A 32 14.03 -0.88 3.46
N ILE A 33 13.16 -0.04 4.04
CA ILE A 33 12.83 1.27 3.43
C ILE A 33 14.08 2.17 3.39
N GLU A 34 15.01 2.03 4.35
CA GLU A 34 16.30 2.73 4.34
C GLU A 34 17.20 2.30 3.17
N GLU A 35 17.29 1.00 2.89
CA GLU A 35 18.03 0.47 1.73
C GLU A 35 17.35 0.86 0.41
N TRP A 36 16.05 1.09 0.44
CA TRP A 36 15.25 1.59 -0.69
C TRP A 36 15.49 3.09 -0.97
N ASN A 37 16.45 3.72 -0.28
CA ASN A 37 16.93 5.04 -0.68
C ASN A 37 17.61 5.01 -2.05
N GLU A 38 17.63 6.17 -2.73
CA GLU A 38 18.12 6.29 -4.10
C GLU A 38 19.55 5.77 -4.29
N GLN A 39 20.46 6.04 -3.36
CA GLN A 39 21.88 5.71 -3.53
C GLN A 39 22.12 4.20 -3.43
N GLN A 40 21.52 3.54 -2.43
CA GLN A 40 21.67 2.11 -2.20
C GLN A 40 20.92 1.29 -3.24
N PHE A 41 19.70 1.71 -3.59
CA PHE A 41 18.91 1.02 -4.60
C PHE A 41 19.54 1.13 -6.00
N LYS A 42 19.95 2.34 -6.41
CA LYS A 42 20.58 2.56 -7.72
C LYS A 42 21.91 1.82 -7.86
N ALA A 43 22.68 1.69 -6.77
CA ALA A 43 23.90 0.88 -6.76
C ALA A 43 23.63 -0.61 -7.01
N LYS A 44 22.47 -1.14 -6.57
CA LYS A 44 22.08 -2.55 -6.75
C LYS A 44 21.40 -2.82 -8.09
N THR A 45 20.52 -1.94 -8.55
CA THR A 45 19.62 -2.21 -9.69
C THR A 45 19.97 -1.41 -10.95
N GLY A 46 20.85 -0.41 -10.85
CA GLY A 46 21.21 0.48 -11.95
C GLY A 46 20.17 1.55 -12.27
N MET A 47 19.02 1.57 -11.59
CA MET A 47 17.96 2.56 -11.76
C MET A 47 17.51 3.13 -10.42
N THR A 48 16.86 4.29 -10.43
CA THR A 48 16.25 4.85 -9.22
C THR A 48 15.03 4.01 -8.79
N PRO A 49 14.68 3.99 -7.50
CA PRO A 49 13.52 3.21 -7.08
C PRO A 49 12.19 3.76 -7.61
N ASP A 50 12.12 5.04 -7.98
CA ASP A 50 10.94 5.61 -8.65
C ASP A 50 10.86 5.14 -10.12
N GLU A 51 11.96 5.13 -10.87
CA GLU A 51 12.00 4.55 -12.23
C GLU A 51 11.61 3.07 -12.22
N TRP A 52 12.13 2.31 -11.25
CA TRP A 52 11.76 0.91 -11.06
C TRP A 52 10.25 0.78 -10.85
N TYR A 53 9.66 1.61 -9.98
CA TYR A 53 8.25 1.54 -9.66
C TYR A 53 7.35 1.93 -10.84
N ILE A 54 7.80 2.92 -11.64
CA ILE A 54 7.14 3.33 -12.88
C ILE A 54 7.15 2.20 -13.90
N ASN A 55 8.28 1.53 -14.07
CA ASN A 55 8.39 0.42 -15.02
C ASN A 55 7.47 -0.73 -14.60
N GLU A 56 7.51 -1.11 -13.33
CA GLU A 56 6.71 -2.20 -12.79
C GLU A 56 5.21 -1.95 -12.92
N ALA A 57 4.75 -0.75 -12.56
CA ALA A 57 3.34 -0.36 -12.65
C ALA A 57 2.85 -0.23 -14.10
N LYS A 58 3.74 0.02 -15.06
CA LYS A 58 3.41 0.06 -16.49
C LYS A 58 3.42 -1.32 -17.14
N SER A 59 4.21 -2.26 -16.62
CA SER A 59 4.31 -3.62 -17.15
C SER A 59 3.32 -4.59 -16.53
N THR A 60 2.69 -4.22 -15.41
CA THR A 60 1.86 -5.13 -14.61
C THR A 60 0.45 -4.59 -14.47
N THR A 61 -0.55 -5.40 -14.81
CA THR A 61 -1.95 -5.00 -14.56
C THR A 61 -2.29 -5.12 -13.07
N PRO A 62 -3.29 -4.39 -12.56
CA PRO A 62 -3.78 -4.57 -11.19
C PRO A 62 -4.17 -6.03 -10.88
N PHE A 63 -4.71 -6.76 -11.86
CA PHE A 63 -5.09 -8.15 -11.69
C PHE A 63 -3.89 -9.09 -11.59
N ASP A 64 -2.86 -8.87 -12.41
CA ASP A 64 -1.62 -9.63 -12.34
C ASP A 64 -0.93 -9.42 -10.99
N PHE A 65 -0.87 -8.17 -10.52
CA PHE A 65 -0.36 -7.86 -9.18
C PHE A 65 -1.07 -8.65 -8.07
N ILE A 66 -2.41 -8.69 -8.10
CA ILE A 66 -3.20 -9.42 -7.11
C ILE A 66 -2.91 -10.92 -7.21
N LYS A 67 -2.88 -11.45 -8.43
CA LYS A 67 -2.62 -12.87 -8.68
C LYS A 67 -1.22 -13.29 -8.23
N GLU A 68 -0.20 -12.51 -8.54
CA GLU A 68 1.18 -12.80 -8.17
C GLU A 68 1.37 -12.78 -6.65
N ARG A 69 0.70 -11.84 -5.96
CA ARG A 69 0.86 -11.66 -4.51
C ARG A 69 -0.03 -12.59 -3.67
N TYR A 70 -1.23 -12.90 -4.14
CA TYR A 70 -2.25 -13.61 -3.37
C TYR A 70 -2.69 -14.94 -4.02
N GLY A 71 -2.11 -15.31 -5.16
CA GLY A 71 -2.29 -16.59 -5.85
C GLY A 71 -3.50 -16.67 -6.77
N THR A 72 -4.61 -16.01 -6.42
CA THR A 72 -5.84 -15.98 -7.24
C THR A 72 -6.49 -14.61 -7.19
N VAL A 73 -7.24 -14.28 -8.24
CA VAL A 73 -8.08 -13.09 -8.31
C VAL A 73 -9.52 -13.52 -8.03
N THR A 74 -10.15 -12.92 -7.03
CA THR A 74 -11.55 -13.18 -6.65
C THR A 74 -12.51 -12.23 -7.38
N GLU A 75 -13.81 -12.51 -7.33
CA GLU A 75 -14.82 -11.58 -7.87
C GLU A 75 -14.83 -10.23 -7.15
N ASP A 76 -14.54 -10.23 -5.84
CA ASP A 76 -14.44 -9.00 -5.06
C ASP A 76 -13.22 -8.16 -5.48
N ASP A 77 -12.09 -8.81 -5.83
CA ASP A 77 -10.92 -8.13 -6.40
C ASP A 77 -11.26 -7.49 -7.75
N ILE A 78 -11.96 -8.23 -8.61
CA ILE A 78 -12.41 -7.74 -9.92
C ILE A 78 -13.31 -6.52 -9.75
N LYS A 79 -14.26 -6.59 -8.82
CA LYS A 79 -15.17 -5.49 -8.52
C LYS A 79 -14.41 -4.28 -7.98
N LEU A 80 -13.47 -4.48 -7.06
CA LEU A 80 -12.66 -3.40 -6.48
C LEU A 80 -11.88 -2.65 -7.57
N VAL A 81 -11.16 -3.36 -8.44
CA VAL A 81 -10.38 -2.72 -9.51
C VAL A 81 -11.30 -1.96 -10.48
N LYS A 82 -12.43 -2.55 -10.86
CA LYS A 82 -13.41 -1.88 -11.72
C LYS A 82 -14.01 -0.62 -11.08
N ASP A 83 -14.33 -0.67 -9.79
CA ASP A 83 -14.84 0.50 -9.05
C ASP A 83 -13.81 1.64 -9.05
N LEU A 84 -12.52 1.33 -8.89
CA LEU A 84 -11.43 2.33 -8.95
C LEU A 84 -11.20 2.87 -10.37
N GLN A 85 -11.33 2.03 -11.40
CA GLN A 85 -11.28 2.46 -12.79
C GLN A 85 -12.46 3.39 -13.13
N LEU A 86 -13.68 3.06 -12.66
CA LEU A 86 -14.87 3.89 -12.81
C LEU A 86 -14.75 5.23 -12.06
N LEU A 87 -14.06 5.23 -10.92
CA LEU A 87 -13.70 6.46 -10.22
C LEU A 87 -12.76 7.34 -11.05
N GLY A 88 -12.04 6.78 -12.03
CA GLY A 88 -11.14 7.52 -12.93
C GLY A 88 -9.67 7.32 -12.63
N LEU A 89 -9.32 6.36 -11.78
CA LEU A 89 -7.94 5.96 -11.57
C LEU A 89 -7.49 5.04 -12.71
N LYS A 90 -6.28 5.26 -13.22
CA LYS A 90 -5.67 4.43 -14.25
C LYS A 90 -5.02 3.20 -13.63
N ASP A 91 -4.84 2.15 -14.42
CA ASP A 91 -4.27 0.87 -13.97
C ASP A 91 -2.89 1.03 -13.31
N ASP A 92 -2.04 1.89 -13.84
CA ASP A 92 -0.72 2.20 -13.28
C ASP A 92 -0.82 2.90 -11.91
N VAL A 93 -1.79 3.79 -11.72
CA VAL A 93 -2.10 4.41 -10.42
C VAL A 93 -2.71 3.40 -9.44
N ILE A 94 -3.62 2.54 -9.93
CA ILE A 94 -4.26 1.49 -9.13
C ILE A 94 -3.20 0.49 -8.63
N TYR A 95 -2.23 0.14 -9.47
CA TYR A 95 -1.09 -0.69 -9.06
C TYR A 95 -0.36 -0.09 -7.84
N VAL A 96 0.01 1.20 -7.91
CA VAL A 96 0.71 1.87 -6.81
C VAL A 96 -0.16 1.94 -5.55
N LEU A 97 -1.47 2.17 -5.70
CA LEU A 97 -2.43 2.15 -4.60
C LEU A 97 -2.49 0.77 -3.91
N LEU A 98 -2.63 -0.31 -4.70
CA LEU A 98 -2.69 -1.67 -4.19
C LEU A 98 -1.41 -2.05 -3.45
N ASP A 99 -0.24 -1.71 -4.00
CA ASP A 99 1.02 -1.97 -3.33
C ASP A 99 1.18 -1.14 -2.04
N HIS A 100 0.82 0.14 -2.08
CA HIS A 100 0.85 1.01 -0.91
C HIS A 100 0.00 0.43 0.23
N VAL A 101 -1.25 0.04 -0.05
CA VAL A 101 -2.15 -0.57 0.94
C VAL A 101 -1.60 -1.89 1.45
N ALA A 102 -1.05 -2.69 0.54
CA ALA A 102 -0.36 -3.92 0.89
C ALA A 102 0.95 -3.70 1.65
N ILE A 103 1.43 -2.48 1.88
CA ILE A 103 2.54 -2.20 2.80
C ILE A 103 2.01 -1.64 4.12
N VAL A 104 1.11 -0.66 4.08
CA VAL A 104 0.66 0.06 5.28
C VAL A 104 -0.34 -0.73 6.12
N SER A 105 -1.10 -1.64 5.53
CA SER A 105 -2.02 -2.50 6.27
C SER A 105 -1.24 -3.56 7.05
N ARG A 106 -1.62 -3.83 8.29
CA ARG A 106 -0.94 -4.83 9.14
C ARG A 106 -1.21 -6.28 8.74
N ILE A 107 -2.21 -6.51 7.87
CA ILE A 107 -2.76 -7.86 7.59
C ILE A 107 -2.80 -8.25 6.11
N GLY A 108 -2.40 -7.37 5.18
CA GLY A 108 -2.58 -7.63 3.74
C GLY A 108 -3.31 -6.50 3.03
N MET A 109 -3.62 -6.69 1.75
CA MET A 109 -4.54 -5.80 1.05
C MET A 109 -5.94 -5.92 1.69
N VAL A 110 -6.55 -4.78 2.03
CA VAL A 110 -7.90 -4.72 2.63
C VAL A 110 -8.77 -3.88 1.71
N HIS A 111 -9.79 -4.48 1.08
CA HIS A 111 -10.56 -3.82 0.01
C HIS A 111 -11.19 -2.50 0.45
N LEU A 112 -11.73 -2.44 1.68
CA LEU A 112 -12.28 -1.20 2.24
C LEU A 112 -11.23 -0.09 2.32
N LEU A 113 -10.02 -0.41 2.77
CA LEU A 113 -8.93 0.55 2.86
C LEU A 113 -8.42 0.99 1.49
N VAL A 114 -8.36 0.06 0.52
CA VAL A 114 -8.05 0.40 -0.88
C VAL A 114 -9.06 1.39 -1.41
N LYS A 115 -10.36 1.17 -1.17
CA LYS A 115 -11.42 2.05 -1.63
C LYS A 115 -11.34 3.43 -0.97
N GLU A 116 -11.19 3.49 0.35
CA GLU A 116 -11.06 4.77 1.09
C GLU A 116 -9.86 5.60 0.60
N ILE A 117 -8.70 4.97 0.42
CA ILE A 117 -7.50 5.68 -0.07
C ILE A 117 -7.67 6.05 -1.55
N GLY A 118 -8.28 5.19 -2.37
CA GLY A 118 -8.57 5.47 -3.77
C GLY A 118 -9.51 6.68 -3.95
N GLU A 119 -10.56 6.77 -3.14
CA GLU A 119 -11.46 7.94 -3.08
C GLU A 119 -10.71 9.20 -2.63
N ASN A 120 -9.83 9.08 -1.64
CA ASN A 120 -8.98 10.20 -1.23
C ASN A 120 -8.04 10.66 -2.35
N TRP A 121 -7.38 9.73 -3.06
CA TRP A 121 -6.50 10.03 -4.18
C TRP A 121 -7.24 10.71 -5.32
N PHE A 122 -8.50 10.30 -5.58
CA PHE A 122 -9.34 10.98 -6.54
C PHE A 122 -9.62 12.42 -6.15
N ASN A 123 -10.02 12.64 -4.89
CA ASN A 123 -10.30 13.98 -4.36
C ASN A 123 -9.07 14.90 -4.35
N GLU A 124 -7.88 14.34 -4.07
CA GLU A 124 -6.59 15.03 -4.10
C GLU A 124 -6.00 15.17 -5.52
N LYS A 125 -6.70 14.68 -6.56
CA LYS A 125 -6.28 14.74 -7.98
C LYS A 125 -4.94 14.03 -8.24
N ILE A 126 -4.75 12.88 -7.59
CA ILE A 126 -3.62 11.96 -7.76
C ILE A 126 -3.97 10.97 -8.89
N PHE A 127 -3.96 11.47 -10.13
CA PHE A 127 -4.34 10.69 -11.34
C PHE A 127 -3.18 10.22 -12.20
N THR A 128 -1.95 10.51 -11.78
CA THR A 128 -0.75 10.09 -12.50
C THR A 128 0.14 9.29 -11.58
N ILE A 129 0.89 8.38 -12.18
CA ILE A 129 1.81 7.52 -11.46
C ILE A 129 2.85 8.33 -10.67
N GLU A 130 3.34 9.44 -11.22
CA GLU A 130 4.33 10.29 -10.55
C GLU A 130 3.76 10.90 -9.27
N LYS A 131 2.51 11.36 -9.29
CA LYS A 131 1.83 11.88 -8.10
C LYS A 131 1.59 10.79 -7.07
N ALA A 132 1.20 9.59 -7.52
CA ALA A 132 0.96 8.45 -6.64
C ALA A 132 2.26 8.03 -5.92
N ILE A 133 3.37 7.94 -6.65
CA ILE A 133 4.69 7.64 -6.09
C ILE A 133 5.10 8.72 -5.10
N SER A 134 4.96 10.01 -5.46
CA SER A 134 5.26 11.12 -4.55
C SER A 134 4.47 11.02 -3.24
N TYR A 135 3.17 10.73 -3.32
CA TYR A 135 2.34 10.52 -2.13
C TYR A 135 2.87 9.36 -1.27
N VAL A 136 3.18 8.21 -1.87
CA VAL A 136 3.69 7.04 -1.15
C VAL A 136 5.02 7.36 -0.45
N ARG A 137 5.92 8.10 -1.10
CA ARG A 137 7.18 8.57 -0.51
C ARG A 137 6.96 9.44 0.71
N GLU A 138 6.00 10.36 0.64
CA GLU A 138 5.64 11.21 1.79
C GLU A 138 5.06 10.39 2.94
N GLN A 139 4.25 9.36 2.65
CA GLN A 139 3.76 8.46 3.70
C GLN A 139 4.89 7.62 4.31
N GLN A 140 5.83 7.13 3.52
CA GLN A 140 6.98 6.34 4.00
C GLN A 140 7.85 7.13 4.99
N LYS A 141 8.06 8.43 4.75
CA LYS A 141 8.78 9.32 5.66
C LYS A 141 8.16 9.43 7.06
N LYS A 142 6.88 9.09 7.23
CA LYS A 142 6.23 9.09 8.55
C LYS A 142 6.58 7.87 9.40
N TYR A 143 7.14 6.83 8.78
CA TYR A 143 7.50 5.57 9.42
C TYR A 143 9.01 5.39 9.60
N MET A 144 9.82 6.27 9.00
CA MET A 144 11.25 6.46 9.29
C MET A 144 11.41 7.43 10.45
#